data_AF-A0A0F9HV84-F1
#
_entry.id   AF-A0A0F9HV84-F1
#
_cell.length_a   1.000
_cell.length_b   1.000
_cell.length_c   1.000
_cell.angle_alpha   90.00
_cell.angle_beta   90.00
_cell.angle_gamma   90.00
#
_symmetry.space_group_name_H-M   'P 1'
#
loop_
_entity.id
_entity.type
_entity.pdbx_description
1 polymer ?
#
loop_
_entity_poly.entity_id
_entity_poly.type
_entity_poly.pdbx_seq_one_letter_code
_entity_poly.pdbx_strand_id
1 'polypeptide(L)' 'GEAIASAVVQEKIKKIIESENPQKPYRDDKISKILKAENINIARRTVVKYRETLGILSSNKRKQF' A
#
# COMPACT_ATOMS: atom_id res chain seq x y z
N GLY A 1 -15.00 14.53 7.32
CA GLY A 1 -14.73 14.18 5.92
C GLY A 1 -13.43 13.39 5.75
N GLU A 2 -12.31 13.92 6.24
CA GLU A 2 -10.96 13.38 5.94
C GLU A 2 -10.63 12.03 6.60
N ALA A 3 -11.15 11.76 7.81
CA ALA A 3 -10.87 10.51 8.52
C ALA A 3 -11.42 9.25 7.81
N ILE A 4 -12.52 9.40 7.07
CA ILE A 4 -13.11 8.28 6.32
C ILE A 4 -12.22 7.95 5.10
N ALA A 5 -11.70 8.97 4.43
CA ALA A 5 -10.83 8.79 3.27
C ALA A 5 -9.52 8.08 3.64
N SER A 6 -8.88 8.44 4.77
CA SER A 6 -7.64 7.79 5.19
C SER A 6 -7.84 6.31 5.55
N ALA A 7 -8.93 5.97 6.25
CA ALA A 7 -9.25 4.59 6.60
C ALA A 7 -9.47 3.72 5.35
N VAL A 8 -10.24 4.21 4.37
CA VAL A 8 -10.50 3.51 3.10
C VAL A 8 -9.20 3.26 2.34
N VAL A 9 -8.29 4.23 2.31
CA VAL A 9 -6.99 4.07 1.63
C VAL A 9 -6.10 3.05 2.35
N GLN A 10 -6.05 3.07 3.68
CA GLN A 10 -5.31 2.06 4.46
C GLN A 10 -5.82 0.64 4.20
N GLU A 11 -7.14 0.46 4.18
CA GLU A 11 -7.77 -0.83 3.89
C GLU A 11 -7.45 -1.30 2.47
N LYS A 12 -7.49 -0.41 1.48
CA LYS A 12 -7.08 -0.73 0.10
C LYS A 12 -5.62 -1.11 0.00
N ILE A 13 -4.71 -0.38 0.65
CA ILE A 13 -3.28 -0.72 0.69
C ILE A 13 -3.09 -2.13 1.25
N LYS A 14 -3.77 -2.46 2.36
CA LYS A 14 -3.73 -3.78 2.96
C LYS A 14 -4.23 -4.86 1.98
N LYS A 15 -5.38 -4.66 1.33
CA LYS A 15 -5.93 -5.59 0.33
C LYS A 15 -4.99 -5.80 -0.86
N ILE A 16 -4.39 -4.74 -1.39
CA ILE A 16 -3.42 -4.80 -2.50
C ILE A 16 -2.20 -5.64 -2.10
N ILE A 17 -1.73 -5.47 -0.87
CA ILE A 17 -0.60 -6.22 -0.31
C ILE A 17 -0.98 -7.68 -0.06
N GLU A 18 -2.15 -7.96 0.49
CA GLU A 18 -2.61 -9.34 0.75
C GLU A 18 -2.84 -10.14 -0.54
N SER A 19 -3.21 -9.45 -1.62
CA SER A 19 -3.40 -10.05 -2.96
C SER A 19 -2.13 -10.04 -3.82
N GLU A 20 -1.01 -9.53 -3.31
CA GLU A 20 0.25 -9.50 -4.05
C GLU A 20 0.96 -10.86 -4.05
N ASN A 21 1.87 -11.06 -5.00
CA ASN A 21 2.70 -12.26 -5.03
C ASN A 21 3.84 -12.13 -3.99
N PRO A 22 3.95 -13.03 -2.99
CA PRO A 22 5.00 -12.97 -1.96
C PRO A 22 6.43 -13.11 -2.51
N GLN A 23 6.60 -13.72 -3.69
CA GLN A 23 7.91 -13.81 -4.37
C GLN A 23 8.30 -12.49 -5.05
N LYS A 24 7.31 -11.64 -5.37
CA LYS A 24 7.48 -10.34 -6.04
C LYS A 24 6.59 -9.27 -5.38
N PRO A 25 6.84 -8.95 -4.10
CA PRO A 25 6.03 -7.99 -3.37
C PRO A 25 6.06 -6.62 -4.06
N TYR A 26 4.93 -5.93 -4.07
CA TYR A 26 4.79 -4.63 -4.68
C TYR A 26 5.55 -3.59 -3.87
N ARG A 27 6.32 -2.76 -4.57
CA ARG A 27 6.96 -1.56 -4.02
C ARG A 27 5.90 -0.51 -3.73
N ASP A 28 6.17 0.39 -2.78
CA ASP A 28 5.22 1.48 -2.44
C ASP A 28 4.85 2.33 -3.68
N ASP A 29 5.78 2.47 -4.64
CA ASP A 29 5.55 3.14 -5.93
C ASP A 29 4.55 2.42 -6.84
N LYS A 30 4.47 1.09 -6.75
CA LYS A 30 3.50 0.30 -7.51
C LYS A 30 2.12 0.38 -6.85
N ILE A 31 2.08 0.35 -5.52
CA ILE A 31 0.83 0.52 -4.75
C ILE A 31 0.23 1.90 -5.02
N SER A 32 1.02 2.97 -5.04
CA SER A 32 0.52 4.31 -5.36
C SER A 32 -0.05 4.40 -6.79
N LYS A 33 0.57 3.71 -7.76
CA LYS A 33 0.05 3.62 -9.14
C LYS A 33 -1.27 2.86 -9.23
N ILE A 34 -1.41 1.75 -8.50
CA ILE A 34 -2.65 0.97 -8.44
C ILE A 34 -3.77 1.84 -7.86
N LEU A 35 -3.50 2.52 -6.74
CA LEU A 35 -4.46 3.44 -6.14
C LEU A 35 -4.82 4.60 -7.07
N LYS A 36 -3.84 5.14 -7.81
CA LYS A 36 -4.09 6.19 -8.81
C LYS A 36 -5.02 5.72 -9.93
N ALA A 37 -4.91 4.46 -10.35
CA ALA A 37 -5.83 3.86 -11.33
C ALA A 37 -7.26 3.74 -10.78
N GLU A 38 -7.43 3.61 -9.46
CA GLU A 38 -8.72 3.64 -8.77
C GLU A 38 -9.22 5.06 -8.45
N ASN A 39 -8.67 6.09 -9.10
CA ASN A 39 -8.92 7.52 -8.84
C ASN A 39 -8.49 8.00 -7.44
N ILE A 40 -7.62 7.25 -6.75
CA ILE A 40 -7.04 7.65 -5.47
C ILE A 40 -5.63 8.19 -5.71
N ASN A 41 -5.52 9.50 -5.82
CA ASN A 41 -4.21 10.14 -5.98
C ASN A 41 -3.50 10.28 -4.62
N ILE A 42 -2.55 9.39 -4.36
CA ILE A 42 -1.76 9.38 -3.13
C ILE A 42 -0.27 9.32 -3.43
N ALA A 43 0.51 10.10 -2.70
CA ALA A 43 1.96 10.11 -2.84
C ALA A 43 2.58 8.84 -2.22
N ARG A 44 3.71 8.38 -2.77
CA ARG A 44 4.48 7.24 -2.24
C ARG A 44 4.79 7.39 -0.75
N ARG A 45 5.16 8.59 -0.28
CA ARG A 45 5.47 8.84 1.14
C ARG A 45 4.27 8.56 2.05
N THR A 46 3.06 8.88 1.61
CA THR A 46 1.83 8.60 2.35
C THR A 46 1.52 7.11 2.37
N VAL A 47 1.76 6.39 1.26
CA VAL A 47 1.67 4.93 1.22
C VAL A 47 2.66 4.28 2.19
N VAL A 48 3.91 4.77 2.26
CA VAL A 48 4.91 4.29 3.23
C VAL A 48 4.41 4.49 4.66
N LYS A 49 3.94 5.69 5.00
CA LYS A 49 3.39 5.99 6.32
C LYS A 49 2.23 5.05 6.67
N TYR A 50 1.30 4.83 5.74
CA TYR A 50 0.16 3.95 5.95
C TYR A 50 0.56 2.47 6.06
N ARG A 51 1.50 2.01 5.24
CA ARG A 51 2.08 0.67 5.34
C ARG A 51 2.72 0.44 6.71
N GLU A 52 3.47 1.41 7.21
CA GLU A 52 4.12 1.36 8.54
C GLU A 52 3.09 1.35 9.67
N THR A 53 2.04 2.17 9.59
CA THR A 53 0.95 2.15 10.59
C THR A 53 0.20 0.81 10.62
N LEU A 54 0.18 0.08 9.50
CA LEU A 54 -0.40 -1.26 9.39
C LEU A 54 0.55 -2.37 9.87
N GLY A 55 1.78 -2.03 10.30
CA GLY A 55 2.79 -3.00 10.73
C GLY A 55 3.39 -3.83 9.59
N ILE A 56 3.13 -3.47 8.33
CA ILE A 56 3.60 -4.23 7.18
C ILE A 56 5.05 -3.84 6.89
N LEU A 57 5.93 -4.83 6.79
CA LEU A 57 7.34 -4.61 6.45
C LEU A 57 7.54 -4.10 5.01
N SER A 58 8.71 -3.55 4.72
CA SER A 58 9.03 -3.06 3.38
C SER A 58 9.04 -4.22 2.37
N SER A 59 8.78 -3.92 1.10
CA SER A 59 8.72 -4.93 0.03
C SER A 59 9.98 -5.80 -0.03
N ASN A 60 11.16 -5.23 0.25
CA ASN A 60 12.42 -5.99 0.29
C ASN A 60 12.45 -7.03 1.41
N LYS A 61 11.87 -6.74 2.57
CA LYS A 61 11.80 -7.68 3.71
C LYS A 61 10.70 -8.72 3.55
N ARG A 62 9.68 -8.43 2.73
CA ARG A 62 8.55 -9.35 2.46
C ARG A 62 8.83 -10.35 1.35
N LYS A 63 9.89 -10.14 0.58
CA LYS A 63 10.29 -11.06 -0.48
C LYS A 63 10.71 -12.38 0.17
N GLN A 64 9.92 -13.42 -0.02
CA GLN A 64 10.35 -14.78 0.32
C GLN A 64 11.21 -15.31 -0.83
N PHE A 65 12.40 -15.79 -0.49
CA PHE A 65 13.37 -16.38 -1.42
C PHE A 65 13.05 -17.84 -1.71
#